data_AF-A0A512BNK5-F1
#
_entry.id   AF-A0A512BNK5-F1
#
_cell.length_a   1.000
_cell.length_b   1.000
_cell.length_c   1.000
_cell.angle_alpha   90.00
_cell.angle_beta   90.00
_cell.angle_gamma   90.00
#
_symmetry.space_group_name_H-M   'P 1'
#
loop_
_entity.id
_entity.type
_entity.pdbx_description
1 polymer ?
#
loop_
_entity_poly.entity_id
_entity_poly.type
_entity_poly.pdbx_seq_one_letter_code
_entity_poly.pdbx_strand_id
1 'polypeptide(L)'
;MSDKTGAARGLGERDNSSDAPKADWIPLDRAAFYFVPAFTGTGQDWVNAIVELAKNYFGFWGLEEWDLVPYADEVFVVRVGNLELVVDPQEPSFWLRPSNREDGPVFETAFDLAKSPQDFCDAVEELQIKLHFSDAGEALTCLAIDLRQRFGYLEWAITNGHAEVFARRNSPLAPFSKVHPDQWRYFALPRTPGEPAEGPNGEKLFSVYIAAGVRKSADNTVKKTIGFQPECMKWLIREMQASPNTQPHPKEYYRAEARKRWGNISLRGFESMWTQAKESAGATGWGMPGRPRKTAR
;
A
#
# COMPACT_ATOMS: atom_id res chain seq x y z
N MET A 1 -25.93 -52.49 -19.04
CA MET A 1 -24.71 -51.69 -19.31
C MET A 1 -25.18 -50.29 -19.59
N SER A 2 -25.14 -49.44 -18.57
CA SER A 2 -25.72 -48.09 -18.61
C SER A 2 -24.59 -47.09 -18.74
N ASP A 3 -24.49 -46.46 -19.90
CA ASP A 3 -23.64 -45.30 -20.14
C ASP A 3 -24.15 -44.12 -19.33
N LYS A 4 -23.32 -43.65 -18.39
CA LYS A 4 -23.49 -42.36 -17.71
C LYS A 4 -22.41 -41.42 -18.23
N THR A 5 -22.74 -40.72 -19.31
CA THR A 5 -21.98 -39.57 -19.80
C THR A 5 -22.19 -38.40 -18.84
N GLY A 6 -21.22 -38.18 -17.95
CA GLY A 6 -21.19 -37.04 -17.04
C GLY A 6 -20.84 -35.77 -17.80
N ALA A 7 -21.85 -34.99 -18.18
CA ALA A 7 -21.65 -33.64 -18.69
C ALA A 7 -21.18 -32.72 -17.55
N ALA A 8 -19.87 -32.45 -17.51
CA ALA A 8 -19.32 -31.39 -16.67
C ALA A 8 -19.87 -30.04 -17.17
N ARG A 9 -20.80 -29.46 -16.42
CA ARG A 9 -21.22 -28.06 -16.58
C ARG A 9 -20.03 -27.17 -16.25
N GLY A 10 -19.29 -26.75 -17.26
CA GLY A 10 -18.40 -25.60 -17.16
C GLY A 10 -19.23 -24.39 -16.76
N LEU A 11 -19.01 -23.88 -15.54
CA LEU A 11 -19.47 -22.56 -15.15
C LEU A 11 -18.76 -21.58 -16.10
N GLY A 12 -19.47 -21.14 -17.14
CA GLY A 12 -18.97 -20.16 -18.09
C GLY A 12 -18.65 -18.87 -17.34
N GLU A 13 -17.39 -18.70 -17.01
CA GLU A 13 -16.82 -17.43 -16.61
C GLU A 13 -17.09 -16.49 -17.78
N ARG A 14 -17.97 -15.49 -17.58
CA ARG A 14 -18.28 -14.53 -18.64
C ARG A 14 -16.97 -13.86 -19.02
N ASP A 15 -16.58 -14.08 -20.27
CA ASP A 15 -15.37 -13.52 -20.83
C ASP A 15 -15.54 -11.99 -20.85
N ASN A 16 -14.93 -11.32 -19.87
CA ASN A 16 -14.93 -9.85 -19.74
C ASN A 16 -13.88 -9.27 -20.71
N SER A 17 -13.95 -9.67 -21.98
CA SER A 17 -13.08 -9.14 -23.02
C SER A 17 -13.55 -7.74 -23.44
N SER A 18 -12.59 -6.84 -23.68
CA SER A 18 -12.85 -5.47 -24.12
C SER A 18 -11.88 -5.10 -25.23
N ASP A 19 -12.36 -4.46 -26.28
CA ASP A 19 -11.49 -4.05 -27.39
C ASP A 19 -10.60 -2.84 -27.05
N ALA A 20 -10.96 -2.08 -26.01
CA ALA A 20 -10.26 -0.87 -25.55
C ALA A 20 -10.06 -0.89 -24.02
N PRO A 21 -9.01 -0.21 -23.50
CA PRO A 21 -8.88 -0.01 -22.06
C PRO A 21 -10.03 0.87 -21.56
N LYS A 22 -10.45 0.65 -20.31
CA LYS A 22 -11.45 1.50 -19.67
C LYS A 22 -10.79 2.77 -19.12
N ALA A 23 -11.58 3.82 -18.91
CA ALA A 23 -11.08 5.11 -18.42
C ALA A 23 -10.44 5.03 -17.02
N ASP A 24 -10.81 4.04 -16.22
CA ASP A 24 -10.29 3.77 -14.88
C ASP A 24 -9.09 2.81 -14.87
N TRP A 25 -8.62 2.37 -16.03
CA TRP A 25 -7.47 1.49 -16.15
C TRP A 25 -6.18 2.30 -16.25
N ILE A 26 -5.19 1.90 -15.46
CA ILE A 26 -3.93 2.61 -15.31
C ILE A 26 -2.83 1.84 -16.04
N PRO A 27 -2.07 2.46 -16.94
CA PRO A 27 -0.89 1.84 -17.55
C PRO A 27 0.06 1.26 -16.49
N LEU A 28 0.66 0.09 -16.76
CA LEU A 28 1.51 -0.61 -15.79
C LEU A 28 2.67 0.24 -15.24
N ASP A 29 3.31 1.03 -16.10
CA ASP A 29 4.41 1.94 -15.76
C ASP A 29 4.00 3.01 -14.74
N ARG A 30 2.71 3.36 -14.70
CA ARG A 30 2.14 4.32 -13.74
C ARG A 30 1.46 3.67 -12.56
N ALA A 31 1.05 2.41 -12.70
CA ALA A 31 0.18 1.74 -11.74
C ALA A 31 0.72 1.77 -10.31
N ALA A 32 2.04 1.70 -10.12
CA ALA A 32 2.64 1.76 -8.79
C ALA A 32 2.24 3.03 -8.00
N PHE A 33 2.10 4.18 -8.69
CA PHE A 33 1.70 5.45 -8.07
C PHE A 33 0.30 5.41 -7.49
N TYR A 34 -0.61 4.67 -8.11
CA TYR A 34 -2.02 4.65 -7.73
C TYR A 34 -2.35 3.53 -6.73
N PHE A 35 -1.34 2.88 -6.14
CA PHE A 35 -1.51 1.83 -5.13
C PHE A 35 -0.70 2.14 -3.87
N VAL A 36 -1.19 3.10 -3.07
CA VAL A 36 -0.51 3.61 -1.88
C VAL A 36 -1.51 3.77 -0.72
N PRO A 37 -1.69 2.83 0.23
CA PRO A 37 -1.61 1.35 0.20
C PRO A 37 -2.92 0.67 -0.29
N ALA A 38 -3.88 1.47 -0.73
CA ALA A 38 -5.11 1.03 -1.38
C ALA A 38 -5.13 1.63 -2.80
N PHE A 39 -5.93 1.05 -3.69
CA PHE A 39 -6.15 1.64 -5.01
C PHE A 39 -6.75 3.04 -4.86
N THR A 40 -6.00 4.04 -5.28
CA THR A 40 -6.46 5.42 -5.38
C THR A 40 -7.04 5.56 -6.78
N GLY A 41 -8.36 5.41 -6.90
CA GLY A 41 -9.03 5.30 -8.20
C GLY A 41 -9.07 6.58 -9.02
N THR A 42 -8.54 7.68 -8.48
CA THR A 42 -8.41 8.97 -9.13
C THR A 42 -7.08 9.62 -8.74
N GLY A 43 -6.57 10.55 -9.57
CA GLY A 43 -5.42 11.38 -9.22
C GLY A 43 -5.64 12.19 -7.93
N GLN A 44 -6.88 12.59 -7.64
CA GLN A 44 -7.23 13.29 -6.40
C GLN A 44 -7.11 12.41 -5.16
N ASP A 45 -7.55 11.15 -5.24
CA ASP A 45 -7.40 10.19 -4.13
C ASP A 45 -5.93 9.93 -3.82
N TRP A 46 -5.10 9.90 -4.87
CA TRP A 46 -3.67 9.77 -4.73
C TRP A 46 -3.05 10.99 -4.05
N VAL A 47 -3.36 12.19 -4.51
CA VAL A 47 -2.94 13.45 -3.85
C VAL A 47 -3.31 13.44 -2.37
N ASN A 48 -4.54 13.04 -2.01
CA ASN A 48 -4.97 12.94 -0.62
C ASN A 48 -4.15 11.93 0.19
N ALA A 49 -3.82 10.78 -0.39
CA ALA A 49 -2.98 9.77 0.26
C ALA A 49 -1.57 10.30 0.54
N ILE A 50 -1.00 11.07 -0.39
CA ILE A 50 0.31 11.69 -0.24
C ILE A 50 0.28 12.79 0.82
N VAL A 51 -0.77 13.63 0.85
CA VAL A 51 -0.97 14.64 1.90
C VAL A 51 -0.98 13.98 3.28
N GLU A 52 -1.73 12.91 3.46
CA GLU A 52 -1.79 12.20 4.74
C GLU A 52 -0.44 11.56 5.10
N LEU A 53 0.30 11.06 4.10
CA LEU A 53 1.63 10.52 4.33
C LEU A 53 2.62 11.62 4.77
N ALA A 54 2.65 12.72 4.04
CA ALA A 54 3.46 13.90 4.33
C ALA A 54 3.16 14.46 5.72
N LYS A 55 1.88 14.61 6.11
CA LYS A 55 1.47 15.02 7.45
C LYS A 55 2.06 14.14 8.54
N ASN A 56 1.97 12.82 8.37
CA ASN A 56 2.48 11.87 9.37
C ASN A 56 4.00 11.95 9.50
N TYR A 57 4.71 12.07 8.37
CA TYR A 57 6.17 12.21 8.37
C TYR A 57 6.58 13.55 8.96
N PHE A 58 6.17 14.68 8.39
CA PHE A 58 6.62 15.99 8.83
C PHE A 58 6.18 16.32 10.26
N GLY A 59 5.01 15.83 10.69
CA GLY A 59 4.58 15.92 12.08
C GLY A 59 5.51 15.16 13.05
N PHE A 60 6.06 14.02 12.65
CA PHE A 60 7.06 13.29 13.45
C PHE A 60 8.37 14.08 13.60
N TRP A 61 8.76 14.81 12.56
CA TRP A 61 9.97 15.65 12.54
C TRP A 61 9.78 17.06 13.13
N GLY A 62 8.55 17.42 13.54
CA GLY A 62 8.24 18.79 14.02
C GLY A 62 8.30 19.86 12.92
N LEU A 63 8.22 19.45 11.66
CA LEU A 63 8.24 20.33 10.49
C LEU A 63 6.81 20.75 10.15
N GLU A 64 6.32 21.79 10.82
CA GLU A 64 4.95 22.28 10.62
C GLU A 64 4.79 23.09 9.33
N GLU A 65 5.87 23.70 8.85
CA GLU A 65 5.90 24.52 7.64
C GLU A 65 6.27 23.69 6.40
N TRP A 66 5.25 23.07 5.81
CA TRP A 66 5.34 22.40 4.52
C TRP A 66 4.08 22.64 3.70
N ASP A 67 4.19 22.53 2.38
CA ASP A 67 3.07 22.66 1.46
C ASP A 67 3.09 21.58 0.38
N LEU A 68 1.90 21.29 -0.13
CA LEU A 68 1.72 20.47 -1.32
C LEU A 68 1.18 21.37 -2.42
N VAL A 69 1.99 21.58 -3.47
CA VAL A 69 1.67 22.48 -4.56
C VAL A 69 1.39 21.67 -5.82
N PRO A 70 0.19 21.79 -6.43
CA PRO A 70 -0.03 21.24 -7.76
C PRO A 70 0.83 22.01 -8.76
N TYR A 71 1.63 21.29 -9.55
CA TYR A 71 2.55 21.89 -10.52
C TYR A 71 2.03 21.79 -11.95
N ALA A 72 1.45 20.65 -12.30
CA ALA A 72 0.82 20.39 -13.59
C ALA A 72 -0.28 19.32 -13.42
N ASP A 73 -0.89 18.86 -14.51
CA ASP A 73 -1.86 17.77 -14.48
C ASP A 73 -1.25 16.54 -13.82
N GLU A 74 -1.75 16.21 -12.63
CA GLU A 74 -1.30 15.11 -11.78
C GLU A 74 0.14 15.20 -11.24
N VAL A 75 0.92 16.23 -11.57
CA VAL A 75 2.24 16.48 -10.94
C VAL A 75 2.07 17.32 -9.70
N PHE A 76 2.67 16.88 -8.59
CA PHE A 76 2.68 17.65 -7.35
C PHE A 76 4.07 17.83 -6.79
N VAL A 77 4.21 18.85 -5.96
CA VAL A 77 5.46 19.22 -5.31
C VAL A 77 5.21 19.32 -3.82
N VAL A 78 5.91 18.49 -3.05
CA VAL A 78 5.97 18.60 -1.59
C VAL A 78 7.13 19.53 -1.27
N ARG A 79 6.90 20.68 -0.65
CA ARG A 79 7.99 21.58 -0.24
C ARG A 79 8.12 21.65 1.25
N VAL A 80 9.37 21.70 1.69
CA VAL A 80 9.74 21.86 3.10
C VAL A 80 10.96 22.77 3.13
N GLY A 81 10.79 23.99 3.66
CA GLY A 81 11.83 25.01 3.61
C GLY A 81 12.27 25.35 2.18
N ASN A 82 13.56 25.17 1.88
CA ASN A 82 14.16 25.46 0.59
C ASN A 82 14.30 24.23 -0.33
N LEU A 83 13.61 23.13 -0.02
CA LEU A 83 13.64 21.89 -0.80
C LEU A 83 12.24 21.51 -1.31
N GLU A 84 12.23 20.90 -2.49
CA GLU A 84 11.06 20.39 -3.19
C GLU A 84 11.26 18.91 -3.53
N LEU A 85 10.30 18.06 -3.16
CA LEU A 85 10.12 16.73 -3.74
C LEU A 85 9.01 16.81 -4.78
N VAL A 86 9.40 16.78 -6.05
CA VAL A 86 8.50 16.72 -7.20
C VAL A 86 8.16 15.25 -7.43
N VAL A 87 6.87 14.96 -7.61
CA VAL A 87 6.37 13.63 -7.91
C VAL A 87 5.53 13.70 -9.17
N ASP A 88 5.96 12.98 -10.21
CA ASP A 88 5.24 12.90 -11.48
C ASP A 88 4.77 11.45 -11.68
N PRO A 89 3.46 11.19 -11.67
CA PRO A 89 2.92 9.88 -11.93
C PRO A 89 2.88 9.54 -13.43
N GLN A 90 3.00 10.54 -14.32
CA GLN A 90 3.01 10.38 -15.77
C GLN A 90 4.36 9.88 -16.25
N GLU A 91 5.44 10.44 -15.69
CA GLU A 91 6.81 9.99 -15.83
C GLU A 91 7.25 9.38 -14.50
N PRO A 92 7.18 8.05 -14.32
CA PRO A 92 7.22 7.36 -13.03
C PRO A 92 8.52 7.59 -12.26
N SER A 93 8.63 8.77 -11.66
CA SER A 93 9.88 9.33 -11.18
C SER A 93 9.62 10.40 -10.12
N PHE A 94 10.67 10.66 -9.35
CA PHE A 94 10.71 11.73 -8.37
C PHE A 94 11.91 12.62 -8.62
N TRP A 95 11.82 13.87 -8.21
CA TRP A 95 12.97 14.77 -8.21
C TRP A 95 13.05 15.46 -6.86
N LEU A 96 14.21 15.38 -6.24
CA LEU A 96 14.54 16.26 -5.11
C LEU A 96 15.34 17.43 -5.68
N ARG A 97 14.88 18.66 -5.43
CA ARG A 97 15.53 19.88 -5.93
C ARG A 97 15.37 21.05 -4.96
N PRO A 98 16.20 22.10 -5.05
CA PRO A 98 15.98 23.35 -4.31
C PRO A 98 14.71 24.09 -4.79
N SER A 99 13.97 24.70 -3.86
CA SER A 99 12.77 25.52 -4.17
C SER A 99 13.09 26.81 -4.90
N ASN A 100 14.29 27.38 -4.68
CA ASN A 100 14.69 28.65 -5.28
C ASN A 100 15.44 28.41 -6.59
N ARG A 101 14.71 28.36 -7.71
CA ARG A 101 15.28 28.15 -9.05
C ARG A 101 16.13 29.32 -9.55
N GLU A 102 16.04 30.50 -8.94
CA GLU A 102 16.61 31.73 -9.54
C GLU A 102 18.12 31.93 -9.32
N ASP A 103 18.77 31.31 -8.31
CA ASP A 103 20.14 31.71 -7.93
C ASP A 103 21.14 30.57 -7.63
N GLY A 104 20.86 29.32 -8.00
CA GLY A 104 21.73 28.19 -7.63
C GLY A 104 21.96 27.14 -8.72
N PRO A 105 23.04 26.33 -8.62
CA PRO A 105 23.23 25.16 -9.48
C PRO A 105 22.01 24.25 -9.39
N VAL A 106 21.44 23.92 -10.55
CA VAL A 106 20.30 23.00 -10.68
C VAL A 106 20.79 21.58 -10.38
N PHE A 107 20.82 21.21 -9.10
CA PHE A 107 20.92 19.81 -8.72
C PHE A 107 19.52 19.22 -8.83
N GLU A 108 19.26 18.61 -9.98
CA GLU A 108 18.05 17.83 -10.22
C GLU A 108 18.47 16.36 -10.27
N THR A 109 18.25 15.65 -9.16
CA THR A 109 18.42 14.20 -9.15
C THR A 109 17.08 13.57 -9.48
N ALA A 110 16.98 13.09 -10.71
CA ALA A 110 15.86 12.27 -11.14
C ALA A 110 16.01 10.85 -10.58
N PHE A 111 15.04 10.45 -9.77
CA PHE A 111 14.89 9.10 -9.27
C PHE A 111 13.98 8.32 -10.21
N ASP A 112 14.59 7.64 -11.17
CA ASP A 112 13.90 6.75 -12.09
C ASP A 112 13.51 5.44 -11.37
N LEU A 113 12.22 5.12 -11.32
CA LEU A 113 11.73 3.88 -10.72
C LEU A 113 12.17 2.61 -11.43
N ALA A 114 12.59 2.70 -12.69
CA ALA A 114 13.20 1.59 -13.41
C ALA A 114 14.56 1.20 -12.81
N LYS A 115 15.20 2.09 -12.05
CA LYS A 115 16.44 1.79 -11.32
C LYS A 115 16.16 0.97 -10.06
N SER A 116 17.17 0.23 -9.63
CA SER A 116 17.06 -0.64 -8.47
C SER A 116 16.79 0.19 -7.20
N PRO A 117 16.16 -0.39 -6.16
CA PRO A 117 16.04 0.27 -4.86
C PRO A 117 17.38 0.73 -4.28
N GLN A 118 18.48 0.04 -4.59
CA GLN A 118 19.81 0.43 -4.16
C GLN A 118 20.28 1.70 -4.86
N ASP A 119 20.11 1.79 -6.18
CA ASP A 119 20.46 3.01 -6.95
C ASP A 119 19.71 4.25 -6.42
N PHE A 120 18.48 4.05 -5.94
CA PHE A 120 17.70 5.10 -5.30
C PHE A 120 18.33 5.55 -3.97
N CYS A 121 18.70 4.60 -3.09
CA CYS A 121 19.38 4.90 -1.83
C CYS A 121 20.73 5.58 -2.06
N ASP A 122 21.51 5.13 -3.05
CA ASP A 122 22.82 5.72 -3.38
C ASP A 122 22.66 7.16 -3.89
N ALA A 123 21.68 7.41 -4.75
CA ALA A 123 21.38 8.75 -5.25
C ALA A 123 20.88 9.71 -4.14
N VAL A 124 20.14 9.17 -3.18
CA VAL A 124 19.73 9.88 -1.96
C VAL A 124 20.94 10.23 -1.10
N GLU A 125 21.85 9.28 -0.86
CA GLU A 125 23.06 9.50 -0.05
C GLU A 125 23.98 10.54 -0.69
N GLU A 126 24.14 10.49 -2.02
CA GLU A 126 24.90 11.50 -2.76
C GLU A 126 24.29 12.90 -2.59
N LEU A 127 22.96 13.02 -2.62
CA LEU A 127 22.24 14.26 -2.35
C LEU A 127 22.43 14.75 -0.92
N GLN A 128 22.36 13.85 0.07
CA GLN A 128 22.60 14.15 1.48
C GLN A 128 23.97 14.82 1.68
N ILE A 129 24.99 14.24 1.05
CA ILE A 129 26.37 14.74 1.09
C ILE A 129 26.47 16.13 0.44
N LYS A 130 25.86 16.32 -0.74
CA LYS A 130 25.95 17.58 -1.50
C LYS A 130 25.20 18.73 -0.84
N LEU A 131 24.06 18.46 -0.24
CA LEU A 131 23.15 19.48 0.27
C LEU A 131 23.33 19.76 1.77
N HIS A 132 24.24 19.06 2.46
CA HIS A 132 24.45 19.16 3.91
C HIS A 132 23.11 19.17 4.66
N PHE A 133 22.32 18.11 4.45
CA PHE A 133 20.89 18.12 4.79
C PHE A 133 20.57 18.74 6.14
N SER A 134 19.65 19.70 6.09
CA SER A 134 18.81 20.08 7.22
C SER A 134 17.81 18.96 7.53
N ASP A 135 17.15 19.05 8.68
CA ASP A 135 16.05 18.15 9.06
C ASP A 135 14.98 18.04 7.96
N ALA A 136 14.74 19.12 7.19
CA ALA A 136 13.84 19.13 6.04
C ALA A 136 14.29 18.20 4.90
N GLY A 137 15.58 18.17 4.59
CA GLY A 137 16.14 17.30 3.56
C GLY A 137 16.07 15.83 3.95
N GLU A 138 16.35 15.52 5.22
CA GLU A 138 16.21 14.17 5.75
C GLU A 138 14.74 13.71 5.73
N ALA A 139 13.81 14.56 6.17
CA ALA A 139 12.38 14.25 6.15
C ALA A 139 11.84 14.01 4.73
N LEU A 140 12.17 14.86 3.75
CA LEU A 140 11.77 14.68 2.35
C LEU A 140 12.35 13.41 1.74
N THR A 141 13.57 13.08 2.11
CA THR A 141 14.23 11.85 1.69
C THR A 141 13.56 10.61 2.25
N CYS A 142 13.24 10.61 3.55
CA CYS A 142 12.49 9.53 4.17
C CYS A 142 11.11 9.35 3.51
N LEU A 143 10.42 10.45 3.18
CA LEU A 143 9.17 10.42 2.43
C LEU A 143 9.37 9.78 1.04
N ALA A 144 10.41 10.18 0.30
CA ALA A 144 10.71 9.62 -1.02
C ALA A 144 11.05 8.11 -0.96
N ILE A 145 11.82 7.68 0.06
CA ILE A 145 12.09 6.25 0.33
C ILE A 145 10.78 5.49 0.59
N ASP A 146 9.91 6.01 1.45
CA ASP A 146 8.64 5.34 1.78
C ASP A 146 7.71 5.25 0.55
N LEU A 147 7.62 6.32 -0.24
CA LEU A 147 6.89 6.30 -1.51
C LEU A 147 7.46 5.23 -2.47
N ARG A 148 8.79 5.15 -2.59
CA ARG A 148 9.47 4.12 -3.40
C ARG A 148 9.20 2.71 -2.91
N GLN A 149 9.21 2.48 -1.60
CA GLN A 149 8.90 1.18 -0.99
C GLN A 149 7.44 0.80 -1.23
N ARG A 150 6.54 1.79 -1.18
CA ARG A 150 5.11 1.59 -1.44
C ARG A 150 4.83 1.14 -2.88
N PHE A 151 5.70 1.44 -3.83
CA PHE A 151 5.60 0.89 -5.18
C PHE A 151 5.81 -0.62 -5.27
N GLY A 152 6.46 -1.22 -4.27
CA GLY A 152 6.51 -2.67 -4.11
C GLY A 152 5.14 -3.30 -3.78
N TYR A 153 4.13 -2.52 -3.40
CA TYR A 153 2.81 -3.03 -3.03
C TYR A 153 1.96 -3.42 -4.23
N LEU A 154 2.31 -3.03 -5.45
CA LEU A 154 1.54 -3.41 -6.64
C LEU A 154 1.44 -4.93 -6.78
N GLU A 155 2.55 -5.65 -6.61
CA GLU A 155 2.57 -7.12 -6.69
C GLU A 155 1.72 -7.76 -5.58
N TRP A 156 1.81 -7.21 -4.37
CA TRP A 156 0.95 -7.63 -3.26
C TRP A 156 -0.53 -7.36 -3.57
N ALA A 157 -0.86 -6.21 -4.14
CA ALA A 157 -2.22 -5.83 -4.49
C ALA A 157 -2.80 -6.75 -5.58
N ILE A 158 -2.00 -7.10 -6.59
CA ILE A 158 -2.37 -8.08 -7.63
C ILE A 158 -2.60 -9.45 -7.01
N THR A 159 -1.65 -9.93 -6.19
CA THR A 159 -1.72 -11.24 -5.53
C THR A 159 -2.95 -11.39 -4.64
N ASN A 160 -3.34 -10.32 -3.94
CA ASN A 160 -4.49 -10.32 -3.02
C ASN A 160 -5.81 -9.91 -3.69
N GLY A 161 -5.83 -9.72 -5.02
CA GLY A 161 -7.01 -9.32 -5.77
C GLY A 161 -7.54 -7.92 -5.43
N HIS A 162 -6.67 -7.05 -4.90
CA HIS A 162 -6.92 -5.62 -4.76
C HIS A 162 -6.66 -4.86 -6.07
N ALA A 163 -5.87 -5.46 -6.96
CA ALA A 163 -5.63 -5.01 -8.32
C ALA A 163 -5.92 -6.17 -9.29
N GLU A 164 -6.35 -5.84 -10.49
CA GLU A 164 -6.50 -6.80 -11.59
C GLU A 164 -5.61 -6.37 -12.76
N VAL A 165 -4.95 -7.34 -13.38
CA VAL A 165 -4.10 -7.12 -14.54
C VAL A 165 -4.90 -7.40 -15.80
N PHE A 166 -4.88 -6.47 -16.76
CA PHE A 166 -5.49 -6.62 -18.07
C PHE A 166 -4.43 -6.41 -19.15
N ALA A 167 -4.41 -7.27 -20.16
CA ALA A 167 -3.47 -7.15 -21.27
C ALA A 167 -4.03 -7.78 -22.54
N ARG A 168 -3.44 -7.42 -23.68
CA ARG A 168 -3.67 -8.10 -24.95
C ARG A 168 -2.69 -9.28 -25.07
N ARG A 169 -3.21 -10.49 -25.19
CA ARG A 169 -2.40 -11.72 -25.18
C ARG A 169 -1.94 -12.09 -26.58
N ASN A 170 -0.65 -12.35 -26.74
CA ASN A 170 0.04 -12.84 -27.94
C ASN A 170 -0.06 -11.97 -29.21
N SER A 171 -0.86 -10.90 -29.19
CA SER A 171 -0.99 -9.94 -30.28
C SER A 171 -1.33 -8.55 -29.75
N PRO A 172 -0.74 -7.48 -30.29
CA PRO A 172 -1.10 -6.10 -29.94
C PRO A 172 -2.51 -5.70 -30.41
N LEU A 173 -3.17 -6.52 -31.25
CA LEU A 173 -4.52 -6.29 -31.74
C LEU A 173 -5.57 -7.17 -31.05
N ALA A 174 -5.16 -8.15 -30.24
CA ALA A 174 -6.10 -9.02 -29.51
C ALA A 174 -6.88 -8.20 -28.47
N PRO A 175 -8.16 -8.51 -28.16
CA PRO A 175 -8.89 -7.81 -27.12
C PRO A 175 -8.17 -7.92 -25.77
N PHE A 176 -8.39 -6.93 -24.90
CA PHE A 176 -7.95 -7.01 -23.51
C PHE A 176 -8.63 -8.17 -22.82
N SER A 177 -7.83 -8.93 -22.09
CA SER A 177 -8.28 -10.05 -21.27
C SER A 177 -7.63 -9.95 -19.90
N LYS A 178 -8.34 -10.44 -18.88
CA LYS A 178 -7.81 -10.49 -17.53
C LYS A 178 -6.64 -11.49 -17.48
N VAL A 179 -5.54 -11.08 -16.87
CA VAL A 179 -4.40 -11.93 -16.56
C VAL A 179 -4.51 -12.40 -15.12
N HIS A 180 -4.50 -13.71 -14.92
CA HIS A 180 -4.57 -14.27 -13.58
C HIS A 180 -3.29 -13.93 -12.80
N PRO A 181 -3.36 -13.58 -11.50
CA PRO A 181 -2.18 -13.28 -10.69
C PRO A 181 -1.09 -14.37 -10.75
N ASP A 182 -1.48 -15.65 -10.71
CA ASP A 182 -0.52 -16.76 -10.83
C ASP A 182 0.19 -16.82 -12.19
N GLN A 183 -0.42 -16.30 -13.26
CA GLN A 183 0.24 -16.21 -14.57
C GLN A 183 1.14 -14.98 -14.64
N TRP A 184 0.65 -13.85 -14.11
CA TRP A 184 1.34 -12.57 -14.11
C TRP A 184 2.79 -12.65 -13.61
N ARG A 185 3.00 -13.31 -12.45
CA ARG A 185 4.33 -13.44 -11.82
C ARG A 185 5.41 -14.12 -12.66
N TYR A 186 5.04 -14.79 -13.75
CA TYR A 186 5.99 -15.46 -14.65
C TYR A 186 6.38 -14.62 -15.87
N PHE A 187 5.73 -13.47 -16.08
CA PHE A 187 6.09 -12.57 -17.17
C PHE A 187 7.24 -11.66 -16.74
N ALA A 188 8.29 -11.62 -17.55
CA ALA A 188 9.35 -10.63 -17.41
C ALA A 188 8.84 -9.28 -17.90
N LEU A 189 8.88 -8.27 -17.03
CA LEU A 189 8.47 -6.92 -17.39
C LEU A 189 9.45 -6.31 -18.42
N PRO A 190 8.93 -5.57 -19.41
CA PRO A 190 9.78 -4.90 -20.39
C PRO A 190 10.65 -3.83 -19.72
N ARG A 191 11.85 -3.61 -20.26
CA ARG A 191 12.73 -2.51 -19.81
C ARG A 191 12.37 -1.18 -20.45
N THR A 192 11.74 -1.23 -21.63
CA THR A 192 11.39 -0.05 -22.40
C THR A 192 9.87 0.05 -22.59
N PRO A 193 9.27 1.24 -22.44
CA PRO A 193 7.86 1.44 -22.70
C PRO A 193 7.46 0.94 -24.10
N GLY A 194 6.37 0.17 -24.17
CA GLY A 194 5.83 -0.35 -25.43
C GLY A 194 6.33 -1.74 -25.84
N GLU A 195 7.41 -2.26 -25.25
CA GLU A 195 7.79 -3.66 -25.43
C GLU A 195 6.80 -4.59 -24.71
N PRO A 196 6.50 -5.78 -25.26
CA PRO A 196 5.64 -6.75 -24.59
C PRO A 196 6.36 -7.38 -23.40
N ALA A 197 5.60 -7.72 -22.35
CA ALA A 197 6.11 -8.60 -21.31
C ALA A 197 6.15 -10.05 -21.86
N GLU A 198 7.26 -10.76 -21.63
CA GLU A 198 7.47 -12.11 -22.19
C GLU A 198 7.35 -13.18 -21.09
N GLY A 199 6.56 -14.22 -21.38
CA GLY A 199 6.37 -15.39 -20.54
C GLY A 199 7.40 -16.49 -20.84
N PRO A 200 7.51 -17.51 -19.98
CA PRO A 200 8.54 -18.54 -20.08
C PRO A 200 8.44 -19.42 -21.33
N ASN A 201 7.27 -19.51 -21.97
CA ASN A 201 7.08 -20.29 -23.20
C ASN A 201 6.97 -19.39 -24.44
N GLY A 202 7.40 -18.13 -24.35
CA GLY A 202 7.31 -17.15 -25.42
C GLY A 202 5.93 -16.50 -25.55
N GLU A 203 5.03 -16.66 -24.56
CA GLU A 203 3.79 -15.88 -24.49
C GLU A 203 4.12 -14.39 -24.38
N LYS A 204 3.29 -13.53 -24.96
CA LYS A 204 3.49 -12.08 -24.92
C LYS A 204 2.28 -11.36 -24.35
N LEU A 205 2.50 -10.39 -23.48
CA LEU A 205 1.48 -9.45 -23.02
C LEU A 205 1.78 -8.07 -23.58
N PHE A 206 0.88 -7.56 -24.41
CA PHE A 206 0.95 -6.21 -24.97
C PHE A 206 0.03 -5.29 -24.19
N SER A 207 0.45 -4.02 -24.06
CA SER A 207 -0.33 -2.94 -23.45
C SER A 207 -0.89 -3.35 -22.09
N VAL A 208 -0.05 -3.55 -21.09
CA VAL A 208 -0.50 -3.99 -19.76
C VAL A 208 -1.13 -2.83 -18.99
N TYR A 209 -2.34 -3.04 -18.50
CA TYR A 209 -3.06 -2.12 -17.63
C TYR A 209 -3.40 -2.78 -16.30
N ILE A 210 -3.47 -1.96 -15.27
CA ILE A 210 -3.92 -2.33 -13.93
C ILE A 210 -5.24 -1.63 -13.66
N ALA A 211 -6.21 -2.37 -13.14
CA ALA A 211 -7.48 -1.83 -12.69
C ALA A 211 -7.69 -2.12 -11.21
N ALA A 212 -8.62 -1.38 -10.58
CA ALA A 212 -9.11 -1.73 -9.26
C ALA A 212 -9.62 -3.17 -9.26
N GLY A 213 -9.20 -3.96 -8.28
CA GLY A 213 -9.80 -5.27 -8.08
C GLY A 213 -11.27 -5.11 -7.73
N VAL A 214 -12.15 -5.79 -8.49
CA VAL A 214 -13.52 -5.98 -8.04
C VAL A 214 -13.42 -6.90 -6.84
N ARG A 215 -13.35 -6.32 -5.63
CA ARG A 215 -13.61 -7.11 -4.42
C ARG A 215 -14.98 -7.72 -4.67
N LYS A 216 -15.03 -9.03 -4.98
CA LYS A 216 -16.27 -9.80 -4.86
C LYS A 216 -16.78 -9.38 -3.51
N SER A 217 -17.93 -8.72 -3.48
CA SER A 217 -18.57 -8.23 -2.26
C SER A 217 -19.02 -9.43 -1.43
N ALA A 218 -18.07 -10.25 -0.99
CA ALA A 218 -18.18 -11.04 0.19
C ALA A 218 -18.17 -10.02 1.33
N ASP A 219 -19.38 -9.56 1.64
CA ASP A 219 -19.71 -8.73 2.79
C ASP A 219 -19.16 -7.30 2.81
N ASN A 220 -20.07 -6.37 2.44
CA ASN A 220 -20.10 -5.00 2.98
C ASN A 220 -20.10 -4.95 4.53
N THR A 221 -20.17 -6.10 5.21
CA THR A 221 -20.02 -6.27 6.67
C THR A 221 -18.58 -6.08 7.16
N VAL A 222 -17.56 -6.11 6.29
CA VAL A 222 -16.13 -5.94 6.66
C VAL A 222 -15.64 -4.48 6.54
N LYS A 223 -16.41 -3.58 5.89
CA LYS A 223 -16.01 -2.16 5.70
C LYS A 223 -16.03 -1.30 6.98
N LYS A 224 -16.26 -1.89 8.16
CA LYS A 224 -16.18 -1.20 9.45
C LYS A 224 -15.09 -1.71 10.38
N THR A 225 -14.21 -2.63 9.96
CA THR A 225 -13.24 -3.22 10.91
C THR A 225 -11.91 -2.46 11.02
N ILE A 226 -11.53 -1.66 10.00
CA ILE A 226 -10.22 -0.99 9.97
C ILE A 226 -10.20 0.29 10.83
N GLY A 227 -11.31 1.03 10.88
CA GLY A 227 -11.39 2.30 11.63
C GLY A 227 -11.36 2.16 13.16
N PHE A 228 -11.74 1.01 13.72
CA PHE A 228 -11.89 0.86 15.18
C PHE A 228 -10.69 0.22 15.88
N GLN A 229 -9.70 -0.28 15.14
CA GLN A 229 -8.51 -0.90 15.74
C GLN A 229 -7.70 0.09 16.60
N PRO A 230 -7.47 1.35 16.17
CA PRO A 230 -6.70 2.30 16.98
C PRO A 230 -7.40 2.68 18.29
N GLU A 231 -8.73 2.85 18.26
CA GLU A 231 -9.50 3.24 19.44
C GLU A 231 -9.62 2.10 20.46
N CYS A 232 -9.89 0.87 19.99
CA CYS A 232 -9.91 -0.31 20.84
C CYS A 232 -8.55 -0.55 21.48
N MET A 233 -7.46 -0.38 20.72
CA MET A 233 -6.10 -0.52 21.25
C MET A 233 -5.79 0.55 22.30
N LYS A 234 -6.09 1.83 22.03
CA LYS A 234 -5.93 2.93 23.00
C LYS A 234 -6.71 2.68 24.29
N TRP A 235 -7.92 2.15 24.19
CA TRP A 235 -8.71 1.78 25.37
C TRP A 235 -8.06 0.64 26.16
N LEU A 236 -7.65 -0.45 25.50
CA LEU A 236 -6.97 -1.57 26.16
C LEU A 236 -5.69 -1.12 26.89
N ILE A 237 -4.89 -0.24 26.27
CA ILE A 237 -3.69 0.33 26.88
C ILE A 237 -4.04 1.07 28.18
N ARG A 238 -5.09 1.90 28.19
CA ARG A 238 -5.53 2.62 29.40
C ARG A 238 -5.97 1.68 30.52
N GLU A 239 -6.78 0.66 30.20
CA GLU A 239 -7.22 -0.35 31.17
C GLU A 239 -6.01 -1.10 31.77
N MET A 240 -5.03 -1.45 30.93
CA MET A 240 -3.81 -2.15 31.34
C MET A 240 -2.89 -1.26 32.19
N GLN A 241 -2.76 0.03 31.85
CA GLN A 241 -1.99 1.00 32.63
C GLN A 241 -2.62 1.31 34.00
N ALA A 242 -3.95 1.25 34.11
CA ALA A 242 -4.64 1.45 35.38
C ALA A 242 -4.38 0.30 36.38
N SER A 243 -3.99 -0.88 35.91
CA SER A 243 -3.72 -2.05 36.76
C SER A 243 -2.62 -2.96 36.16
N PRO A 244 -1.35 -2.50 36.06
CA PRO A 244 -0.32 -3.20 35.29
C PRO A 244 0.04 -4.60 35.83
N ASN A 245 -0.10 -4.77 37.15
CA ASN A 245 0.32 -5.98 37.87
C ASN A 245 -0.81 -6.98 38.09
N THR A 246 -2.06 -6.61 37.85
CA THR A 246 -3.21 -7.47 38.15
C THR A 246 -4.30 -7.24 37.13
N GLN A 247 -4.78 -8.30 36.51
CA GLN A 247 -5.87 -8.24 35.54
C GLN A 247 -7.23 -8.25 36.30
N PRO A 248 -8.01 -7.16 36.32
CA PRO A 248 -9.24 -7.08 37.12
C PRO A 248 -10.36 -8.01 36.66
N HIS A 249 -10.42 -8.29 35.35
CA HIS A 249 -11.45 -9.10 34.71
C HIS A 249 -10.82 -10.08 33.70
N PRO A 250 -11.42 -11.24 33.45
CA PRO A 250 -10.91 -12.19 32.45
C PRO A 250 -10.84 -11.58 31.04
N LYS A 251 -9.98 -12.12 30.17
CA LYS A 251 -9.78 -11.58 28.81
C LYS A 251 -11.09 -11.55 28.01
N GLU A 252 -11.94 -12.56 28.20
CA GLU A 252 -13.26 -12.67 27.58
C GLU A 252 -14.18 -11.49 27.89
N TYR A 253 -14.07 -10.90 29.09
CA TYR A 253 -14.83 -9.71 29.48
C TYR A 253 -14.46 -8.52 28.59
N TYR A 254 -13.16 -8.22 28.47
CA TYR A 254 -12.69 -7.12 27.64
C TYR A 254 -13.01 -7.32 26.16
N ARG A 255 -13.00 -8.57 25.70
CA ARG A 255 -13.42 -8.89 24.33
C ARG A 255 -14.90 -8.63 24.10
N ALA A 256 -15.75 -9.02 25.05
CA ALA A 256 -17.19 -8.76 24.98
C ALA A 256 -17.47 -7.25 25.01
N GLU A 257 -16.79 -6.52 25.89
CA GLU A 257 -16.91 -5.07 26.00
C GLU A 257 -16.40 -4.36 24.75
N ALA A 258 -15.29 -4.82 24.17
CA ALA A 258 -14.78 -4.30 22.91
C ALA A 258 -15.77 -4.50 21.75
N ARG A 259 -16.40 -5.68 21.67
CA ARG A 259 -17.46 -5.95 20.68
C ARG A 259 -18.68 -5.06 20.88
N LYS A 260 -19.04 -4.76 22.13
CA LYS A 260 -20.16 -3.87 22.45
C LYS A 260 -19.88 -2.43 22.02
N ARG A 261 -18.65 -1.95 22.18
CA ARG A 261 -18.25 -0.55 21.86
C ARG A 261 -18.00 -0.32 20.38
N TRP A 262 -17.31 -1.25 19.71
CA TRP A 262 -16.79 -1.04 18.36
C TRP A 262 -17.38 -2.00 17.31
N GLY A 263 -18.32 -2.86 17.68
CA GLY A 263 -18.94 -3.82 16.76
C GLY A 263 -18.04 -4.99 16.40
N ASN A 264 -18.13 -5.48 15.17
CA ASN A 264 -17.60 -6.75 14.62
C ASN A 264 -16.08 -7.02 14.76
N ILE A 265 -15.54 -7.00 15.98
CA ILE A 265 -14.17 -7.39 16.25
C ILE A 265 -14.06 -8.92 16.16
N SER A 266 -13.28 -9.37 15.18
CA SER A 266 -12.92 -10.79 15.02
C SER A 266 -12.07 -11.24 16.21
N LEU A 267 -12.13 -12.53 16.55
CA LEU A 267 -11.30 -13.09 17.63
C LEU A 267 -9.82 -12.77 17.40
N ARG A 268 -9.32 -13.04 16.19
CA ARG A 268 -7.93 -12.84 15.81
C ARG A 268 -7.52 -11.37 15.89
N GLY A 269 -8.39 -10.45 15.46
CA GLY A 269 -8.14 -9.01 15.57
C GLY A 269 -8.03 -8.55 17.01
N PHE A 270 -8.92 -9.02 17.89
CA PHE A 270 -8.85 -8.73 19.32
C PHE A 270 -7.56 -9.27 19.95
N GLU A 271 -7.18 -10.53 19.68
CA GLU A 271 -5.95 -11.12 20.25
C GLU A 271 -4.69 -10.37 19.81
N SER A 272 -4.62 -9.92 18.55
CA SER A 272 -3.53 -9.09 18.06
C SER A 272 -3.42 -7.77 18.83
N MET A 273 -4.54 -7.05 18.98
CA MET A 273 -4.58 -5.79 19.73
C MET A 273 -4.30 -5.98 21.23
N TRP A 274 -4.74 -7.09 21.81
CA TRP A 274 -4.45 -7.43 23.20
C TRP A 274 -2.95 -7.59 23.45
N THR A 275 -2.26 -8.33 22.58
CA THR A 275 -0.80 -8.53 22.68
C THR A 275 -0.06 -7.20 22.54
N GLN A 276 -0.40 -6.40 21.52
CA GLN A 276 0.21 -5.09 21.30
C GLN A 276 -0.04 -4.14 22.48
N ALA A 277 -1.29 -4.04 22.95
CA ALA A 277 -1.64 -3.20 24.09
C ALA A 277 -0.89 -3.60 25.37
N LYS A 278 -0.73 -4.91 25.62
CA LYS A 278 -0.01 -5.43 26.78
C LYS A 278 1.47 -5.04 26.74
N GLU A 279 2.11 -5.16 25.58
CA GLU A 279 3.50 -4.75 25.35
C GLU A 279 3.66 -3.24 25.55
N SER A 280 2.79 -2.43 24.92
CA SER A 280 2.82 -0.98 25.04
C SER A 280 2.54 -0.46 26.46
N ALA A 281 1.66 -1.13 27.21
CA ALA A 281 1.32 -0.74 28.58
C ALA A 281 2.31 -1.25 29.64
N GLY A 282 3.26 -2.13 29.28
CA GLY A 282 4.15 -2.78 30.24
C GLY A 282 3.40 -3.69 31.25
N ALA A 283 2.21 -4.19 30.89
CA ALA A 283 1.30 -4.88 31.80
C ALA A 283 1.65 -6.38 31.93
N THR A 284 2.72 -6.68 32.67
CA THR A 284 3.24 -8.05 32.83
C THR A 284 2.24 -9.01 33.48
N GLY A 285 1.30 -8.51 34.30
CA GLY A 285 0.26 -9.30 34.97
C GLY A 285 -0.88 -9.80 34.09
N TRP A 286 -0.97 -9.35 32.83
CA TRP A 286 -2.13 -9.58 31.94
C TRP A 286 -1.95 -10.75 30.95
N GLY A 287 -0.93 -11.59 31.16
CA GLY A 287 -0.54 -12.64 30.23
C GLY A 287 -0.58 -14.08 30.76
N MET A 288 -0.76 -14.28 32.08
CA MET A 288 -0.69 -15.62 32.65
C MET A 288 -2.10 -16.18 32.82
N PRO A 289 -2.54 -17.15 31.99
CA PRO A 289 -3.62 -18.02 32.40
C PRO A 289 -3.18 -18.64 33.72
N GLY A 290 -3.88 -18.30 34.80
CA GLY A 290 -3.50 -18.75 36.13
C GLY A 290 -3.24 -20.24 36.10
N ARG A 291 -2.07 -20.68 36.62
CA ARG A 291 -1.77 -22.11 36.79
C ARG A 291 -2.99 -22.74 37.46
N PRO A 292 -3.64 -23.77 36.85
CA PRO A 292 -4.83 -24.37 37.42
C PRO A 292 -4.56 -24.70 38.88
N ARG A 293 -5.41 -24.21 39.80
CA ARG A 293 -5.28 -24.54 41.22
C ARG A 293 -5.36 -26.06 41.30
N LYS A 294 -4.27 -26.68 41.77
CA LYS A 294 -4.19 -28.12 41.98
C LYS A 294 -5.31 -28.44 42.98
N THR A 295 -6.40 -29.04 42.50
CA THR A 295 -7.47 -29.52 43.37
C THR A 295 -6.84 -30.57 44.29
N ALA A 296 -6.81 -30.29 45.60
CA ALA A 296 -6.42 -31.28 46.58
C ALA A 296 -7.39 -32.46 46.44
N ARG A 297 -6.85 -33.63 46.14
CA ARG A 297 -7.60 -34.88 46.00
C ARG A 297 -7.53 -35.62 47.33
#